data_AF-A0A158APG8-F1
#
_entry.id   AF-A0A158APG8-F1
#
_cell.length_a   1.000
_cell.length_b   1.000
_cell.length_c   1.000
_cell.angle_alpha   90.00
_cell.angle_beta   90.00
_cell.angle_gamma   90.00
#
_symmetry.space_group_name_H-M   'P 1'
#
loop_
_entity.id
_entity.type
_entity.pdbx_description
1 polymer ?
#
loop_
_entity_poly.entity_id
_entity_poly.type
_entity_poly.pdbx_seq_one_letter_code
_entity_poly.pdbx_strand_id
1 'polypeptide(L)'
;MVVCTLCSCYPWSVLGLPPVWYKSAPYRSRAVIDPRGVLKDFGVELPAHVELRVWDSTAEVRYLVVPMRPAGTDQLDEDALANLVTRDSMIGTGVALAPSHAAGAPA
;
A
#
# COMPACT_ATOMS: atom_id res chain seq x y z
N MET A 1 -3.67 -6.12 -0.13
CA MET A 1 -3.96 -4.73 -0.55
C MET A 1 -5.38 -4.34 -0.13
N VAL A 2 -5.66 -3.04 0.01
CA VAL A 2 -6.96 -2.50 0.44
C VAL A 2 -7.68 -1.80 -0.72
N VAL A 3 -9.00 -1.94 -0.81
CA VAL A 3 -9.85 -1.28 -1.82
C VAL A 3 -11.22 -0.90 -1.21
N CYS A 4 -11.95 0.05 -1.80
CA CYS A 4 -13.42 0.10 -1.71
C CYS A 4 -13.97 -0.10 -3.13
N THR A 5 -14.46 -1.29 -3.45
CA THR A 5 -14.99 -1.56 -4.79
C THR A 5 -16.22 -0.70 -5.10
N LEU A 6 -17.03 -0.40 -4.09
CA LEU A 6 -18.28 0.37 -4.22
C LEU A 6 -18.05 1.89 -4.35
N CYS A 7 -16.91 2.40 -3.89
CA CYS A 7 -16.78 3.81 -3.54
C CYS A 7 -15.32 4.27 -3.47
N SER A 8 -14.91 4.80 -2.32
CA SER A 8 -13.55 5.17 -1.96
C SER A 8 -13.33 5.20 -0.44
N CYS A 9 -13.97 4.30 0.33
CA CYS A 9 -13.75 4.17 1.78
C CYS A 9 -12.27 4.02 2.10
N TYR A 10 -11.78 4.82 3.04
CA TYR A 10 -10.35 5.00 3.32
C TYR A 10 -10.14 5.49 4.76
N PRO A 11 -9.03 5.15 5.45
CA PRO A 11 -8.75 5.57 6.83
C PRO A 11 -8.23 7.02 6.90
N TRP A 12 -9.13 8.01 6.74
CA TRP A 12 -8.73 9.42 6.56
C TRP A 12 -7.97 10.00 7.74
N SER A 13 -8.31 9.62 8.97
CA SER A 13 -7.68 10.12 10.19
C SER A 13 -6.21 9.72 10.32
N VAL A 14 -5.78 8.68 9.61
CA VAL A 14 -4.41 8.14 9.68
C VAL A 14 -3.65 8.37 8.38
N LEU A 15 -4.28 8.15 7.22
CA LEU A 15 -3.61 8.19 5.91
C LEU A 15 -3.98 9.40 5.04
N GLY A 16 -4.76 10.35 5.57
CA GLY A 16 -5.25 11.51 4.83
C GLY A 16 -6.27 11.17 3.75
N LEU A 17 -6.39 12.03 2.73
CA LEU A 17 -7.33 11.82 1.64
C LEU A 17 -6.86 10.70 0.68
N PRO A 18 -7.79 9.90 0.14
CA PRO A 18 -7.44 8.83 -0.78
C PRO A 18 -6.84 9.38 -2.08
N PRO A 19 -5.81 8.74 -2.64
CA PRO A 19 -5.26 9.07 -3.95
C PRO A 19 -6.32 9.07 -5.06
N VAL A 20 -6.08 9.84 -6.13
CA VAL A 20 -6.99 9.86 -7.29
C VAL A 20 -7.13 8.46 -7.90
N TRP A 21 -6.04 7.71 -8.03
CA TRP A 21 -6.06 6.35 -8.58
C TRP A 21 -6.87 5.38 -7.73
N TYR A 22 -6.91 5.55 -6.41
CA TYR A 22 -7.67 4.67 -5.49
C TYR A 22 -9.18 4.76 -5.75
N LYS A 23 -9.64 5.95 -6.16
CA LYS A 23 -11.05 6.23 -6.49
C LYS A 23 -11.43 5.77 -7.90
N SER A 24 -10.44 5.45 -8.74
CA SER A 24 -10.64 5.21 -10.16
C SER A 24 -11.36 3.88 -10.43
N ALA A 25 -12.16 3.84 -11.49
CA ALA A 25 -12.82 2.60 -11.92
C ALA A 25 -11.82 1.46 -12.23
N PRO A 26 -10.68 1.70 -12.92
CA PRO A 26 -9.69 0.65 -13.20
C PRO A 26 -9.13 -0.02 -11.94
N TYR A 27 -8.79 0.75 -10.89
CA TYR A 27 -8.31 0.18 -9.64
C TYR A 27 -9.41 -0.64 -8.94
N ARG A 28 -10.59 -0.03 -8.78
CA ARG A 28 -11.71 -0.61 -8.03
C ARG A 28 -12.23 -1.91 -8.63
N SER A 29 -12.29 -2.02 -9.96
CA SER A 29 -12.76 -3.24 -10.62
C SER A 29 -11.71 -4.34 -10.65
N ARG A 30 -10.43 -4.00 -10.86
CA ARG A 30 -9.37 -4.99 -11.02
C ARG A 30 -8.78 -5.48 -9.70
N ALA A 31 -8.77 -4.67 -8.64
CA ALA A 31 -8.12 -5.04 -7.38
C ALA A 31 -8.66 -6.33 -6.76
N VAL A 32 -9.92 -6.72 -7.04
CA VAL A 32 -10.52 -7.97 -6.53
C VAL A 32 -10.50 -9.12 -7.55
N ILE A 33 -10.24 -8.85 -8.83
CA ILE A 33 -10.26 -9.84 -9.93
C ILE A 33 -8.82 -10.26 -10.30
N ASP A 34 -7.94 -9.28 -10.45
CA ASP A 34 -6.54 -9.44 -10.84
C ASP A 34 -5.64 -8.59 -9.93
N PRO A 35 -5.58 -8.89 -8.61
CA PRO A 35 -4.77 -8.11 -7.68
C PRO A 35 -3.28 -8.17 -8.00
N ARG A 36 -2.77 -9.28 -8.53
CA ARG A 36 -1.35 -9.40 -8.92
C ARG A 36 -1.01 -8.54 -10.14
N GLY A 37 -1.87 -8.49 -11.15
CA GLY A 37 -1.67 -7.58 -12.28
C GLY A 37 -1.80 -6.11 -11.89
N VAL A 38 -2.70 -5.77 -10.95
CA VAL A 38 -2.73 -4.42 -10.37
C VAL A 38 -1.41 -4.09 -9.67
N LEU A 39 -0.88 -4.97 -8.81
CA LEU A 39 0.43 -4.74 -8.16
C LEU A 39 1.55 -4.56 -9.19
N LYS A 40 1.52 -5.31 -10.29
CA LYS A 40 2.50 -5.16 -11.37
C LYS A 40 2.45 -3.76 -12.02
N ASP A 41 1.25 -3.18 -12.19
CA ASP A 41 1.10 -1.81 -12.70
C ASP A 41 1.72 -0.76 -11.75
N PHE A 42 1.81 -1.07 -10.45
CA PHE A 42 2.53 -0.28 -9.44
C PHE A 42 4.02 -0.62 -9.34
N GLY A 43 4.54 -1.51 -10.19
CA GLY A 43 5.93 -1.97 -10.16
C GLY A 43 6.24 -2.96 -9.03
N VAL A 44 5.21 -3.56 -8.42
CA VAL A 44 5.35 -4.55 -7.35
C VAL A 44 5.10 -5.96 -7.88
N GLU A 45 6.11 -6.81 -7.80
CA GLU A 45 5.98 -8.24 -8.09
C GLU A 45 6.18 -9.06 -6.82
N LEU A 46 5.16 -9.84 -6.45
CA LEU A 46 5.22 -10.76 -5.32
C LEU A 46 5.49 -12.18 -5.80
N PRO A 47 6.39 -12.94 -5.14
CA PRO A 47 6.60 -14.34 -5.44
C PRO A 47 5.28 -15.14 -5.42
N ALA A 48 5.20 -16.22 -6.20
CA ALA A 48 3.99 -17.04 -6.31
C ALA A 48 3.59 -17.68 -4.97
N HIS A 49 4.55 -17.98 -4.10
CA HIS A 49 4.31 -18.58 -2.80
C HIS A 49 3.75 -17.59 -1.76
N VAL A 50 3.83 -16.29 -1.99
CA VAL A 50 3.31 -15.28 -1.08
C VAL A 50 1.79 -15.19 -1.26
N GLU A 51 1.04 -15.47 -0.21
CA GLU A 51 -0.41 -15.29 -0.21
C GLU A 51 -0.77 -13.82 -0.35
N LEU A 52 -1.68 -13.51 -1.29
CA LEU A 52 -2.18 -12.15 -1.50
C LEU A 52 -3.63 -12.07 -1.03
N ARG A 53 -3.88 -11.26 0.00
CA ARG A 53 -5.24 -10.96 0.49
C ARG A 53 -5.66 -9.57 0.06
N VAL A 54 -6.89 -9.48 -0.45
CA VAL A 54 -7.55 -8.22 -0.80
C VAL A 54 -8.61 -7.93 0.26
N TRP A 55 -8.53 -6.76 0.87
CA TRP A 55 -9.52 -6.29 1.85
C TRP A 55 -10.39 -5.21 1.22
N ASP A 56 -11.65 -5.55 0.97
CA ASP A 56 -12.65 -4.62 0.45
C ASP A 56 -13.40 -3.94 1.61
N SER A 57 -13.34 -2.61 1.64
CA SER A 57 -13.89 -1.78 2.71
C SER A 57 -15.36 -1.44 2.42
N THR A 58 -16.25 -2.41 2.61
CA THR A 58 -17.69 -2.31 2.24
C THR A 58 -18.61 -1.81 3.35
N ALA A 59 -18.12 -1.64 4.58
CA ALA A 59 -18.92 -1.25 5.76
C ALA A 59 -18.21 -0.15 6.59
N GLU A 60 -18.27 -0.19 7.91
CA GLU A 60 -17.68 0.83 8.80
C GLU A 60 -16.17 0.64 9.03
N VAL A 61 -15.65 -0.58 8.84
CA VAL A 61 -14.24 -0.90 9.09
C VAL A 61 -13.32 -0.25 8.06
N ARG A 62 -12.19 0.30 8.52
CA ARG A 62 -11.12 0.83 7.68
C ARG A 62 -9.84 0.07 7.95
N TYR A 63 -9.13 -0.24 6.88
CA TYR A 63 -7.89 -1.01 6.94
C TYR A 63 -6.71 -0.14 6.51
N LEU A 64 -5.56 -0.41 7.11
CA LEU A 64 -4.25 -0.04 6.60
C LEU A 64 -3.37 -1.29 6.61
N VAL A 65 -2.36 -1.31 5.76
CA VAL A 65 -1.31 -2.32 5.75
C VAL A 65 -0.16 -1.83 6.61
N VAL A 66 0.32 -2.67 7.52
CA VAL A 66 1.61 -2.46 8.16
C VAL A 66 2.66 -3.15 7.28
N PRO A 67 3.54 -2.41 6.59
CA PRO A 67 4.49 -3.01 5.67
C PRO A 67 5.55 -3.82 6.42
N MET A 68 6.08 -4.84 5.76
CA MET A 68 7.23 -5.59 6.28
C MET A 68 8.45 -4.67 6.42
N ARG A 69 9.15 -4.75 7.56
CA ARG A 69 10.39 -4.00 7.78
C ARG A 69 11.42 -4.39 6.70
N PRO A 70 11.98 -3.44 5.94
CA PRO A 70 13.02 -3.74 4.96
C PRO A 70 14.29 -4.27 5.62
N ALA A 71 14.99 -5.18 4.95
CA ALA A 71 16.31 -5.64 5.37
C ALA A 71 17.33 -4.49 5.39
N GLY A 72 18.37 -4.61 6.22
CA GLY A 72 19.43 -3.61 6.33
C GLY A 72 19.01 -2.34 7.07
N THR A 73 17.98 -2.42 7.90
CA THR A 73 17.46 -1.29 8.69
C THR A 73 17.68 -1.46 10.19
N ASP A 74 18.47 -2.46 10.63
CA ASP A 74 18.60 -2.85 12.06
C ASP A 74 19.11 -1.71 12.96
N GLN A 75 19.90 -0.81 12.39
CA GLN A 75 20.53 0.33 13.08
C GLN A 75 19.70 1.61 13.01
N LEU A 76 18.60 1.62 12.26
CA LEU A 76 17.73 2.79 12.15
C LEU A 76 16.89 2.95 13.42
N ASP A 77 16.73 4.20 13.84
CA ASP A 77 15.77 4.58 14.87
C ASP A 77 14.34 4.66 14.31
N GLU A 78 13.39 5.00 15.16
CA GLU A 78 11.97 5.08 14.82
C GLU A 78 11.69 6.09 13.71
N ASP A 79 12.26 7.29 13.80
CA ASP A 79 12.05 8.36 12.84
C ASP A 79 12.61 7.98 11.46
N ALA A 80 13.80 7.38 11.42
CA ALA A 80 14.39 6.89 10.18
C ALA A 80 13.58 5.73 9.56
N LEU A 81 13.02 4.83 10.37
CA LEU A 81 12.12 3.78 9.90
C LEU A 81 10.80 4.35 9.35
N ALA A 82 10.24 5.37 10.00
CA ALA A 82 9.02 6.04 9.57
C ALA A 82 9.20 6.66 8.16
N ASN A 83 10.38 7.21 7.86
CA ASN A 83 10.69 7.75 6.54
C ASN A 83 10.71 6.69 5.40
N LEU A 84 10.76 5.40 5.73
CA LEU A 84 10.64 4.31 4.74
C LEU A 84 9.20 3.94 4.42
N VAL A 85 8.24 4.35 5.25
CA VAL A 85 6.83 4.00 5.11
C VAL A 85 6.15 5.01 4.20
N THR A 86 5.62 4.52 3.08
CA THR A 86 4.90 5.35 2.12
C THR A 86 3.40 5.11 2.22
N ARG A 87 2.61 6.04 1.70
CA ARG A 87 1.16 5.82 1.58
C ARG A 87 0.84 4.56 0.77
N ASP A 88 1.58 4.29 -0.30
CA ASP A 88 1.36 3.12 -1.15
C ASP A 88 1.66 1.82 -0.41
N SER A 89 2.69 1.79 0.44
CA SER A 89 2.97 0.63 1.28
C SER A 89 1.90 0.40 2.36
N MET A 90 1.26 1.47 2.84
CA MET A 90 0.14 1.39 3.77
C MET A 90 -1.22 1.10 3.13
N ILE A 91 -1.37 1.25 1.80
CA ILE A 91 -2.53 0.73 1.05
C ILE A 91 -2.28 -0.74 0.64
N GLY A 92 -1.01 -1.14 0.58
CA GLY A 92 -0.56 -2.44 0.08
C GLY A 92 -0.48 -2.50 -1.44
N THR A 93 -0.27 -1.35 -2.10
CA THR A 93 0.12 -1.23 -3.52
C THR A 93 1.63 -1.02 -3.69
N GLY A 94 2.36 -0.88 -2.58
CA GLY A 94 3.81 -0.74 -2.51
C GLY A 94 4.40 -1.61 -1.39
N VAL A 95 5.74 -1.67 -1.34
CA VAL A 95 6.49 -2.11 -0.16
C VAL A 95 7.13 -0.91 0.52
N ALA A 96 7.55 -1.03 1.78
CA ALA A 96 8.35 0.01 2.40
C ALA A 96 9.65 0.23 1.61
N LEU A 97 10.11 1.48 1.54
CA LEU A 97 11.31 1.83 0.79
C LEU A 97 12.52 1.10 1.35
N ALA A 98 13.40 0.63 0.46
CA ALA A 98 14.72 0.20 0.89
C ALA A 98 15.48 1.41 1.47
N PRO A 99 16.33 1.22 2.50
CA PRO A 99 17.10 2.32 3.08
C PRO A 99 17.95 3.10 2.05
N SER A 100 18.35 2.48 0.93
CA SER A 100 19.04 3.16 -0.19
C SER A 100 18.16 4.12 -1.00
N HIS A 101 16.84 3.94 -0.99
CA HIS A 101 15.87 4.74 -1.76
C HIS A 101 15.23 5.87 -0.94
N ALA A 102 15.42 5.89 0.37
CA ALA A 102 14.89 6.95 1.25
C ALA A 102 15.52 8.33 0.98
N ALA A 103 16.71 8.36 0.37
CA ALA A 103 17.47 9.57 0.11
C ALA A 103 16.93 10.45 -1.04
N GLY A 104 15.77 10.15 -1.64
CA GLY A 104 15.33 10.83 -2.88
C GLY A 104 13.83 10.98 -3.15
N ALA A 105 12.93 10.62 -2.24
CA ALA A 105 11.49 10.80 -2.47
C ALA A 105 11.02 12.20 -2.01
N PRO A 106 10.36 13.02 -2.86
CA PRO A 106 9.77 14.27 -2.41
C PRO A 106 8.53 14.02 -1.54
N ALA A 107 8.31 14.94 -0.59
CA ALA A 107 7.21 14.96 0.38
C ALA A 107 5.81 14.98 -0.26
#